data_AF-C1MR13-F1
#
_entry.id   AF-C1MR13-F1
#
_cell.length_a   1.000
_cell.length_b   1.000
_cell.length_c   1.000
_cell.angle_alpha   90.00
_cell.angle_beta   90.00
_cell.angle_gamma   90.00
#
_symmetry.space_group_name_H-M   'P 1'
#
loop_
_entity.id
_entity.type
_entity.pdbx_description
1 polymer ?
#
loop_
_entity_poly.entity_id
_entity_poly.type
_entity_poly.pdbx_seq_one_letter_code
_entity_poly.pdbx_strand_id
1 'polypeptide(L)'
;MYAELVITASVAIALSFAMFWAMPPRLAKATLFLFLTNTVSVSFGSAMQYWFTVDEECNPGGPHFDYLFFTVYTAVVAQVFSAVGIWLFNRYFVKFRMRRALMISAVISSVSSIGDLALVLRWNKAWGIPDKAFYLLGDTILEPAVGMMAYMPCTVLMSKLCPKNMESTTFAILASFSNLGGALSRSFGVFAMSAAGIKTDLTDGGSCDFDNLPVLIVVCGMILPLVAVPLTYVLIPDMDMHAESVEEESSPDATEGERTPLMRGESEGARGGLRNRA
;
A
#
# COMPACT_ATOMS: atom_id res chain seq x y z
N MET A 1 -11.35 -21.73 -9.34
CA MET A 1 -10.92 -20.32 -9.49
C MET A 1 -12.10 -19.34 -9.60
N TYR A 2 -13.04 -19.53 -10.55
CA TYR A 2 -14.20 -18.62 -10.68
C TYR A 2 -15.10 -18.56 -9.44
N ALA A 3 -15.33 -19.68 -8.74
CA ALA A 3 -16.11 -19.71 -7.49
C ALA A 3 -15.47 -18.87 -6.38
N GLU A 4 -14.14 -19.00 -6.19
CA GLU A 4 -13.37 -18.20 -5.23
C GLU A 4 -13.47 -16.70 -5.52
N LEU A 5 -13.45 -16.30 -6.79
CA LEU A 5 -13.60 -14.90 -7.18
C LEU A 5 -15.01 -14.37 -6.86
N VAL A 6 -16.05 -15.16 -7.15
CA VAL A 6 -17.43 -14.76 -6.84
C VAL A 6 -17.64 -14.65 -5.33
N ILE A 7 -17.06 -15.54 -4.54
CA ILE A 7 -17.12 -15.50 -3.07
C ILE A 7 -16.39 -14.26 -2.55
N THR A 8 -15.15 -14.02 -2.99
CA THR A 8 -14.36 -12.85 -2.54
C THR A 8 -15.01 -11.53 -2.94
N ALA A 9 -15.52 -11.41 -4.16
CA ALA A 9 -16.24 -10.24 -4.63
C ALA A 9 -17.57 -10.04 -3.88
N SER A 10 -18.34 -11.10 -3.64
CA SER A 10 -19.61 -10.99 -2.90
C SER A 10 -19.38 -10.60 -1.43
N VAL A 11 -18.36 -11.14 -0.78
CA VAL A 11 -17.96 -10.77 0.59
C VAL A 11 -17.50 -9.30 0.64
N ALA A 12 -16.70 -8.84 -0.33
CA ALA A 12 -16.26 -7.45 -0.42
C ALA A 12 -17.45 -6.47 -0.57
N ILE A 13 -18.43 -6.83 -1.39
CA ILE A 13 -19.65 -6.03 -1.59
C ILE A 13 -20.49 -6.02 -0.31
N ALA A 14 -20.72 -7.18 0.30
CA ALA A 14 -21.49 -7.29 1.54
C ALA A 14 -20.86 -6.48 2.69
N LEU A 15 -19.53 -6.53 2.82
CA LEU A 15 -18.79 -5.74 3.83
C LEU A 15 -18.86 -4.24 3.55
N SER A 16 -18.83 -3.83 2.27
CA SER A 16 -19.01 -2.43 1.89
C SER A 16 -20.41 -1.92 2.27
N PHE A 17 -21.46 -2.73 2.04
CA PHE A 17 -22.83 -2.39 2.47
C PHE A 17 -22.98 -2.35 3.99
N ALA A 18 -22.43 -3.34 4.70
CA ALA A 18 -22.45 -3.38 6.16
C ALA A 18 -21.76 -2.16 6.78
N MET A 19 -20.68 -1.69 6.16
CA MET A 19 -19.96 -0.49 6.59
C MET A 19 -20.79 0.79 6.46
N PHE A 20 -21.55 0.95 5.36
CA PHE A 20 -22.46 2.09 5.21
C PHE A 20 -23.63 2.05 6.20
N TRP A 21 -23.98 0.87 6.70
CA TRP A 21 -25.04 0.69 7.68
C TRP A 21 -24.58 0.92 9.13
N ALA A 22 -23.35 0.50 9.46
CA ALA A 22 -22.83 0.52 10.82
C ALA A 22 -22.11 1.84 11.22
N MET A 23 -21.69 2.66 10.25
CA MET A 23 -20.77 3.79 10.49
C MET A 23 -21.34 5.12 9.98
N PRO A 24 -21.07 6.26 10.64
CA PRO A 24 -21.51 7.56 10.14
C PRO A 24 -20.96 7.85 8.74
N PRO A 25 -21.72 8.58 7.90
CA PRO A 25 -21.48 8.66 6.46
C PRO A 25 -20.14 9.31 6.08
N ARG A 26 -19.54 10.11 6.97
CA ARG A 26 -18.22 10.72 6.75
C ARG A 26 -17.10 9.69 6.89
N LEU A 27 -17.15 8.88 7.96
CA LEU A 27 -16.21 7.79 8.21
C LEU A 27 -16.37 6.67 7.19
N ALA A 28 -17.61 6.27 6.85
CA ALA A 28 -17.87 5.22 5.87
C ALA A 28 -17.27 5.54 4.49
N LYS A 29 -17.41 6.78 4.01
CA LYS A 29 -16.80 7.22 2.73
C LYS A 29 -15.29 7.11 2.74
N ALA A 30 -14.65 7.46 3.84
CA ALA A 30 -13.20 7.43 3.95
C ALA A 30 -12.64 6.01 4.11
N THR A 31 -13.33 5.15 4.85
CA THR A 31 -13.01 3.71 4.93
C THR A 31 -13.21 3.04 3.56
N LEU A 32 -14.29 3.37 2.84
CA LEU A 32 -14.52 2.89 1.47
C LEU A 32 -13.40 3.33 0.53
N PHE A 33 -12.96 4.58 0.66
CA PHE A 33 -11.85 5.12 -0.12
C PHE A 33 -10.57 4.29 0.09
N LEU A 34 -10.20 4.05 1.34
CA LEU A 34 -9.00 3.27 1.69
C LEU A 34 -9.12 1.83 1.22
N PHE A 35 -10.29 1.22 1.42
CA PHE A 35 -10.58 -0.13 0.95
C PHE A 35 -10.46 -0.23 -0.57
N LEU A 36 -11.09 0.67 -1.32
CA LEU A 36 -11.05 0.69 -2.78
C LEU A 36 -9.64 0.97 -3.30
N THR A 37 -8.91 1.90 -2.71
CA THR A 37 -7.53 2.22 -3.14
C THR A 37 -6.60 1.03 -2.96
N ASN A 38 -6.71 0.30 -1.84
CA ASN A 38 -5.94 -0.92 -1.62
C ASN A 38 -6.40 -2.07 -2.52
N THR A 39 -7.70 -2.19 -2.80
CA THR A 39 -8.26 -3.24 -3.67
C THR A 39 -7.92 -3.01 -5.15
N VAL A 40 -7.96 -1.75 -5.60
CA VAL A 40 -7.62 -1.34 -6.96
C VAL A 40 -6.12 -1.40 -7.21
N SER A 41 -5.28 -1.30 -6.19
CA SER A 41 -3.84 -1.54 -6.33
C SER A 41 -3.55 -3.03 -6.49
N VAL A 42 -3.95 -3.63 -7.61
CA VAL A 42 -3.84 -5.07 -7.88
C VAL A 42 -2.37 -5.51 -7.91
N SER A 43 -2.02 -6.38 -6.98
CA SER A 43 -0.67 -6.90 -6.82
C SER A 43 -0.33 -7.91 -7.92
N PHE A 44 0.55 -7.53 -8.85
CA PHE A 44 1.10 -8.43 -9.87
C PHE A 44 2.46 -9.06 -9.45
N GLY A 45 2.94 -8.75 -8.25
CA GLY A 45 4.24 -9.20 -7.75
C GLY A 45 4.44 -10.71 -7.77
N SER A 46 3.38 -11.53 -7.63
CA SER A 46 3.51 -12.99 -7.73
C SER A 46 3.91 -13.45 -9.14
N ALA A 47 3.39 -12.84 -10.21
CA ALA A 47 3.79 -13.20 -11.58
C ALA A 47 5.25 -12.81 -11.85
N MET A 48 5.68 -11.64 -11.35
CA MET A 48 7.06 -11.22 -11.48
C MET A 48 8.01 -12.16 -10.75
N GLN A 49 7.66 -12.56 -9.51
CA GLN A 49 8.43 -13.55 -8.76
C GLN A 49 8.61 -14.85 -9.54
N TYR A 50 7.53 -15.41 -10.12
CA TYR A 50 7.63 -16.59 -10.96
C TYR A 50 8.52 -16.35 -12.19
N TRP A 51 8.42 -15.20 -12.86
CA TRP A 51 9.25 -14.90 -14.02
C TRP A 51 10.76 -14.82 -13.69
N PHE A 52 11.11 -14.41 -12.46
CA PHE A 52 12.48 -14.30 -11.97
C PHE A 52 13.11 -15.62 -11.48
N THR A 53 12.31 -16.54 -10.93
CA THR A 53 12.83 -17.72 -10.22
C THR A 53 12.67 -19.04 -10.98
N VAL A 54 11.91 -19.06 -12.07
CA VAL A 54 11.60 -20.26 -12.85
C VAL A 54 12.83 -20.74 -13.67
N ASP A 55 12.95 -22.06 -13.85
CA ASP A 55 14.03 -22.73 -14.59
C ASP A 55 14.11 -22.38 -16.09
N GLU A 56 15.30 -22.55 -16.67
CA GLU A 56 15.65 -22.19 -18.06
C GLU A 56 14.83 -22.93 -19.12
N GLU A 57 14.28 -24.11 -18.79
CA GLU A 57 13.36 -24.86 -19.65
C GLU A 57 12.00 -24.18 -19.84
N CYS A 58 11.55 -23.39 -18.85
CA CYS A 58 10.24 -22.76 -18.84
C CYS A 58 10.33 -21.28 -19.25
N ASN A 59 11.45 -20.59 -19.03
CA ASN A 59 11.68 -19.24 -19.55
C ASN A 59 13.06 -19.14 -20.22
N PRO A 60 13.19 -19.49 -21.52
CA PRO A 60 14.46 -19.40 -22.24
C PRO A 60 14.88 -17.93 -22.38
N GLY A 61 15.66 -17.46 -21.42
CA GLY A 61 16.11 -16.08 -21.32
C GLY A 61 15.75 -15.37 -20.02
N GLY A 62 15.14 -16.00 -19.02
CA GLY A 62 14.95 -15.40 -17.70
C GLY A 62 16.29 -15.13 -16.98
N PRO A 63 16.39 -14.11 -16.12
CA PRO A 63 17.53 -13.97 -15.24
C PRO A 63 17.32 -14.91 -14.04
N HIS A 64 17.70 -16.19 -14.19
CA HIS A 64 17.55 -17.23 -13.18
C HIS A 64 18.25 -16.85 -11.86
N PHE A 65 17.54 -16.16 -10.98
CA PHE A 65 18.11 -15.69 -9.73
C PHE A 65 18.06 -16.81 -8.69
N ASP A 66 19.17 -16.96 -7.95
CA ASP A 66 19.22 -17.86 -6.82
C ASP A 66 18.19 -17.42 -5.75
N TYR A 67 17.44 -18.36 -5.17
CA TYR A 67 16.38 -18.07 -4.21
C TYR A 67 16.89 -17.28 -3.00
N LEU A 68 18.13 -17.56 -2.57
CA LEU A 68 18.77 -16.82 -1.48
C LEU A 68 19.04 -15.37 -1.86
N PHE A 69 19.54 -15.13 -3.08
CA PHE A 69 19.74 -13.78 -3.61
C PHE A 69 18.40 -13.03 -3.71
N PHE A 70 17.41 -13.67 -4.35
CA PHE A 70 16.12 -13.07 -4.65
C PHE A 70 15.23 -12.84 -3.43
N THR A 71 15.39 -13.59 -2.34
CA THR A 71 14.54 -13.43 -1.15
C THR A 71 15.25 -12.68 -0.04
N VAL A 72 16.49 -13.04 0.28
CA VAL A 72 17.16 -12.53 1.48
C VAL A 72 17.86 -11.20 1.20
N TYR A 73 18.70 -11.14 0.17
CA TYR A 73 19.48 -9.94 -0.11
C TYR A 73 18.60 -8.79 -0.57
N THR A 74 17.65 -9.08 -1.46
CA THR A 74 16.66 -8.12 -1.94
C THR A 74 15.78 -7.58 -0.81
N ALA A 75 15.32 -8.43 0.12
CA ALA A 75 14.47 -7.98 1.23
C ALA A 75 15.23 -7.04 2.19
N VAL A 76 16.50 -7.33 2.47
CA VAL A 76 17.34 -6.45 3.30
C VAL A 76 17.52 -5.10 2.62
N VAL A 77 17.84 -5.09 1.32
CA VAL A 77 17.99 -3.86 0.54
C VAL A 77 16.65 -3.09 0.49
N ALA A 78 15.56 -3.77 0.15
CA ALA A 78 14.21 -3.22 0.10
C ALA A 78 13.81 -2.55 1.42
N GLN A 79 14.15 -3.14 2.57
CA GLN A 79 13.81 -2.58 3.88
C GLN A 79 14.63 -1.32 4.21
N VAL A 80 15.90 -1.27 3.81
CA VAL A 80 16.74 -0.06 3.97
C VAL A 80 16.19 1.07 3.10
N PHE A 81 15.84 0.79 1.85
CA PHE A 81 15.29 1.81 0.95
C PHE A 81 13.85 2.20 1.27
N SER A 82 13.06 1.29 1.84
CA SER A 82 11.77 1.62 2.46
C SER A 82 11.93 2.69 3.53
N ALA A 83 12.94 2.56 4.40
CA ALA A 83 13.23 3.57 5.43
C ALA A 83 13.65 4.92 4.82
N VAL A 84 14.42 4.91 3.72
CA VAL A 84 14.77 6.12 2.97
C VAL A 84 13.52 6.77 2.35
N GLY A 85 12.61 5.98 1.79
CA GLY A 85 11.33 6.46 1.25
C GLY A 85 10.48 7.14 2.33
N ILE A 86 10.42 6.55 3.53
CA ILE A 86 9.75 7.15 4.70
C ILE A 86 10.41 8.47 5.10
N TRP A 87 11.75 8.50 5.16
CA TRP A 87 12.49 9.72 5.49
C TRP A 87 12.23 10.84 4.47
N LEU A 88 12.23 10.51 3.18
CA LEU A 88 11.94 11.45 2.10
C LEU A 88 10.50 11.97 2.19
N PHE A 89 9.54 11.08 2.49
CA PHE A 89 8.15 11.44 2.71
C PHE A 89 8.01 12.45 3.86
N ASN A 90 8.59 12.14 5.02
CA ASN A 90 8.52 13.01 6.20
C ASN A 90 9.17 14.38 5.95
N ARG A 91 10.23 14.44 5.13
CA ARG A 91 10.96 15.68 4.84
C ARG A 91 10.23 16.59 3.84
N TYR A 92 9.66 16.01 2.79
CA TYR A 92 9.13 16.74 1.63
C TYR A 92 7.61 16.65 1.49
N PHE A 93 7.03 15.46 1.62
CA PHE A 93 5.62 15.20 1.31
C PHE A 93 4.65 15.72 2.38
N VAL A 94 5.09 15.79 3.64
CA VAL A 94 4.28 16.33 4.77
C VAL A 94 3.83 17.78 4.53
N LYS A 95 4.54 18.53 3.68
CA LYS A 95 4.20 19.93 3.37
C LYS A 95 3.10 20.11 2.32
N PHE A 96 2.69 19.04 1.65
CA PHE A 96 1.70 19.11 0.57
C PHE A 96 0.28 18.86 1.10
N ARG A 97 -0.72 19.32 0.34
CA ARG A 97 -2.13 18.96 0.57
C ARG A 97 -2.33 17.46 0.37
N MET A 98 -3.27 16.87 1.12
CA MET A 98 -3.50 15.43 1.11
C MET A 98 -3.82 14.90 -0.31
N ARG A 99 -4.67 15.60 -1.07
CA ARG A 99 -4.98 15.25 -2.46
C ARG A 99 -3.76 15.24 -3.37
N ARG A 100 -2.86 16.23 -3.21
CA ARG A 100 -1.63 16.32 -3.99
C ARG A 100 -0.66 15.21 -3.62
N ALA A 101 -0.53 14.87 -2.35
CA ALA A 101 0.34 13.78 -1.92
C ALA A 101 -0.11 12.44 -2.51
N LEU A 102 -1.42 12.15 -2.48
CA LEU A 102 -1.99 10.94 -3.08
C LEU A 102 -1.84 10.93 -4.61
N MET A 103 -2.01 12.07 -5.29
CA MET A 103 -1.75 12.18 -6.73
C MET A 103 -0.29 11.90 -7.07
N ILE A 104 0.64 12.53 -6.34
CA ILE A 104 2.07 12.37 -6.60
C ILE A 104 2.48 10.92 -6.31
N SER A 105 2.01 10.31 -5.23
CA SER A 105 2.32 8.91 -4.95
C SER A 105 1.76 7.97 -6.03
N ALA A 106 0.54 8.20 -6.53
CA ALA A 106 -0.02 7.40 -7.62
C ALA A 106 0.78 7.55 -8.93
N VAL A 107 1.20 8.76 -9.28
CA VAL A 107 2.07 9.00 -10.44
C VAL A 107 3.41 8.30 -10.28
N ILE A 108 4.02 8.38 -9.11
CA ILE A 108 5.30 7.69 -8.83
C ILE A 108 5.11 6.17 -8.91
N SER A 109 4.00 5.62 -8.41
CA SER A 109 3.66 4.20 -8.56
C SER A 109 3.55 3.79 -10.03
N SER A 110 2.84 4.58 -10.85
CA SER A 110 2.75 4.31 -12.29
C SER A 110 4.11 4.37 -12.98
N VAL A 111 4.99 5.30 -12.58
CA VAL A 111 6.37 5.37 -13.11
C VAL A 111 7.20 4.15 -12.68
N SER A 112 7.03 3.68 -11.44
CA SER A 112 7.67 2.45 -10.97
C SER A 112 7.28 1.25 -11.83
N SER A 113 6.00 1.10 -12.15
CA SER A 113 5.51 0.01 -13.02
C SER A 113 6.04 0.07 -14.46
N ILE A 114 6.42 1.26 -14.95
CA ILE A 114 7.13 1.38 -16.24
C ILE A 114 8.55 0.81 -16.11
N GLY A 115 9.19 0.97 -14.95
CA GLY A 115 10.48 0.34 -14.65
C GLY A 115 10.40 -1.18 -14.69
N ASP A 116 9.35 -1.75 -14.10
CA ASP A 116 9.09 -3.20 -14.11
C ASP A 116 8.86 -3.69 -15.55
N LEU A 117 8.10 -2.94 -16.35
CA LEU A 117 7.87 -3.21 -17.76
C LEU A 117 9.19 -3.20 -18.58
N ALA A 118 10.05 -2.21 -18.34
CA ALA A 118 11.36 -2.10 -18.99
C ALA A 118 12.28 -3.29 -18.64
N LEU A 119 12.14 -3.83 -17.43
CA LEU A 119 12.87 -5.00 -16.97
C LEU A 119 12.38 -6.26 -17.70
N VAL A 120 11.06 -6.48 -17.76
CA VAL A 120 10.46 -7.64 -18.45
C VAL A 120 10.76 -7.63 -19.95
N LEU A 121 10.72 -6.46 -20.60
CA LEU A 121 11.09 -6.31 -22.02
C LEU A 121 12.59 -6.42 -22.29
N ARG A 122 13.40 -6.66 -21.24
CA ARG A 122 14.86 -6.80 -21.30
C ARG A 122 15.56 -5.66 -22.02
N TRP A 123 15.09 -4.42 -21.84
CA TRP A 123 15.85 -3.23 -22.29
C TRP A 123 17.26 -3.19 -21.68
N ASN A 124 17.42 -3.86 -20.54
CA ASN A 124 18.70 -4.14 -19.91
C ASN A 124 19.76 -4.77 -20.85
N LYS A 125 19.35 -5.70 -21.73
CA LYS A 125 20.26 -6.35 -22.70
C LYS A 125 20.74 -5.38 -23.79
N ALA A 126 19.91 -4.41 -24.17
CA ALA A 126 20.27 -3.36 -25.12
C ALA A 126 21.27 -2.35 -24.52
N TRP A 127 21.28 -2.19 -23.19
CA TRP A 127 22.20 -1.31 -22.47
C TRP A 127 23.46 -2.02 -21.94
N GLY A 128 23.58 -3.34 -22.10
CA GLY A 128 24.77 -4.11 -21.72
C GLY A 128 24.99 -4.24 -20.21
N ILE A 129 23.97 -3.99 -19.39
CA ILE A 129 24.04 -4.07 -17.94
C ILE A 129 23.67 -5.50 -17.49
N PRO A 130 24.33 -6.09 -16.48
CA PRO A 130 23.97 -7.42 -15.99
C PRO A 130 22.58 -7.43 -15.34
N ASP A 131 21.75 -8.42 -15.69
CA ASP A 131 20.35 -8.54 -15.23
C ASP A 131 20.20 -8.45 -13.70
N LYS A 132 21.17 -8.98 -12.94
CA LYS A 132 21.23 -8.88 -11.47
C LYS A 132 21.32 -7.44 -10.96
N ALA A 133 22.13 -6.60 -11.60
CA ALA A 133 22.35 -5.22 -11.15
C ALA A 133 21.16 -4.32 -11.51
N PHE A 134 20.56 -4.54 -12.69
CA PHE A 134 19.38 -3.79 -13.11
C PHE A 134 18.15 -4.13 -12.26
N TYR A 135 17.97 -5.41 -11.92
CA TYR A 135 16.94 -5.83 -10.97
C TYR A 135 17.15 -5.20 -9.59
N LEU A 136 18.38 -5.28 -9.05
CA LEU A 136 18.70 -4.72 -7.75
C LEU A 136 18.51 -3.20 -7.68
N LEU A 137 18.82 -2.48 -8.76
CA LEU A 137 18.73 -1.01 -8.81
C LEU A 137 17.32 -0.50 -9.14
N GLY A 138 16.56 -1.25 -9.93
CA GLY A 138 15.21 -0.90 -10.36
C GLY A 138 14.18 -1.39 -9.35
N ASP A 139 13.66 -2.59 -9.59
CA ASP A 139 12.56 -3.21 -8.86
C ASP A 139 12.81 -3.26 -7.34
N THR A 140 13.98 -3.75 -6.93
CA THR A 140 14.26 -4.02 -5.50
C THR A 140 14.41 -2.76 -4.64
N ILE A 141 14.74 -1.63 -5.25
CA ILE A 141 14.93 -0.34 -4.56
C ILE A 141 13.70 0.54 -4.75
N LEU A 142 13.23 0.66 -5.98
CA LEU A 142 12.21 1.62 -6.37
C LEU A 142 10.83 1.18 -5.89
N GLU A 143 10.43 -0.07 -6.13
CA GLU A 143 9.10 -0.58 -5.76
C GLU A 143 8.80 -0.43 -4.26
N PRO A 144 9.66 -0.91 -3.32
CA PRO A 144 9.37 -0.80 -1.88
C PRO A 144 9.43 0.64 -1.37
N ALA A 145 10.34 1.48 -1.90
CA ALA A 145 10.40 2.89 -1.52
C ALA A 145 9.14 3.65 -1.95
N VAL A 146 8.65 3.38 -3.16
CA VAL A 146 7.43 3.98 -3.71
C VAL A 146 6.17 3.45 -3.02
N GLY A 147 6.12 2.15 -2.73
CA GLY A 147 5.03 1.53 -1.98
C GLY A 147 4.87 2.17 -0.58
N MET A 148 5.98 2.39 0.14
CA MET A 148 5.95 3.08 1.42
C MET A 148 5.53 4.55 1.30
N MET A 149 5.97 5.25 0.25
CA MET A 149 5.54 6.62 -0.02
C MET A 149 4.04 6.73 -0.32
N ALA A 150 3.43 5.73 -0.96
CA ALA A 150 1.99 5.67 -1.20
C ALA A 150 1.18 5.26 0.06
N TYR A 151 1.77 4.44 0.93
CA TYR A 151 1.13 3.98 2.17
C TYR A 151 1.03 5.08 3.24
N MET A 152 2.03 5.95 3.32
CA MET A 152 2.11 7.00 4.35
C MET A 152 0.95 8.01 4.35
N PRO A 153 0.52 8.58 3.22
CA PRO A 153 -0.69 9.41 3.19
C PRO A 153 -1.90 8.66 3.73
N CYS A 154 -2.08 7.39 3.35
CA CYS A 154 -3.22 6.59 3.81
C CYS A 154 -3.22 6.41 5.34
N THR A 155 -2.07 6.20 5.96
CA THR A 155 -1.97 6.10 7.44
C THR A 155 -2.23 7.43 8.13
N VAL A 156 -1.75 8.54 7.57
CA VAL A 156 -2.07 9.89 8.05
C VAL A 156 -3.57 10.19 7.91
N LEU A 157 -4.21 9.75 6.82
CA LEU A 157 -5.66 9.89 6.66
C LEU A 157 -6.42 9.15 7.76
N MET A 158 -6.03 7.89 8.01
CA MET A 158 -6.66 7.05 9.03
C MET A 158 -6.62 7.69 10.41
N SER A 159 -5.48 8.26 10.81
CA SER A 159 -5.35 8.92 12.11
C SER A 159 -6.20 10.20 12.22
N LYS A 160 -6.36 10.96 11.12
CA LYS A 160 -7.15 12.20 11.09
C LYS A 160 -8.65 11.96 11.12
N LEU A 161 -9.10 10.81 10.63
CA LEU A 161 -10.50 10.41 10.62
C LEU A 161 -10.99 9.90 11.97
N CYS A 162 -10.05 9.52 12.85
CA CYS A 162 -10.38 8.99 14.17
C CYS A 162 -11.02 10.08 15.06
N PRO A 163 -12.28 9.91 15.49
CA PRO A 163 -12.94 10.86 16.37
C PRO A 163 -12.34 10.80 17.78
N LYS A 164 -12.31 11.95 18.45
CA LYS A 164 -11.88 12.06 19.86
C LYS A 164 -12.73 11.12 20.72
N ASN A 165 -12.10 10.41 21.65
CA ASN A 165 -12.67 9.38 22.54
C ASN A 165 -12.89 7.97 21.95
N MET A 166 -12.85 7.78 20.62
CA MET A 166 -12.96 6.44 19.99
C MET A 166 -11.86 6.16 18.96
N GLU A 167 -10.67 6.71 19.19
CA GLU A 167 -9.58 6.66 18.23
C GLU A 167 -9.10 5.22 17.96
N SER A 168 -8.95 4.43 19.02
CA SER A 168 -8.44 3.05 18.91
C SER A 168 -9.39 2.14 18.12
N THR A 169 -10.70 2.18 18.41
CA THR A 169 -11.70 1.35 17.71
C THR A 169 -11.87 1.76 16.26
N THR A 170 -11.90 3.07 15.99
CA THR A 170 -12.03 3.60 14.63
C THR A 170 -10.80 3.28 13.78
N PHE A 171 -9.60 3.44 14.35
CA PHE A 171 -8.35 3.08 13.68
C PHE A 171 -8.28 1.58 13.39
N ALA A 172 -8.66 0.74 14.35
CA ALA A 172 -8.68 -0.71 14.16
C ALA A 172 -9.61 -1.13 13.01
N ILE A 173 -10.78 -0.51 12.91
CA ILE A 173 -11.73 -0.77 11.81
C ILE A 173 -11.11 -0.32 10.48
N LEU A 174 -10.61 0.91 10.38
CA LEU A 174 -9.97 1.46 9.17
C LEU A 174 -8.82 0.57 8.68
N ALA A 175 -7.92 0.19 9.60
CA ALA A 175 -6.77 -0.67 9.30
C ALA A 175 -7.19 -2.09 8.87
N SER A 176 -8.25 -2.63 9.48
CA SER A 176 -8.79 -3.94 9.10
C SER A 176 -9.32 -3.93 7.66
N PHE A 177 -10.05 -2.89 7.28
CA PHE A 177 -10.54 -2.71 5.91
C PHE A 177 -9.39 -2.48 4.92
N SER A 178 -8.35 -1.70 5.27
CA SER A 178 -7.19 -1.54 4.38
C SER A 178 -6.46 -2.86 4.14
N ASN A 179 -6.28 -3.66 5.19
CA ASN A 179 -5.64 -4.98 5.08
C ASN A 179 -6.48 -5.97 4.27
N LEU A 180 -7.81 -5.94 4.45
CA LEU A 180 -8.73 -6.72 3.63
C LEU A 180 -8.65 -6.31 2.15
N GLY A 181 -8.61 -5.02 1.85
CA GLY A 181 -8.43 -4.52 0.48
C GLY A 181 -7.12 -5.01 -0.13
N GLY A 182 -6.02 -5.02 0.64
CA GLY A 182 -4.74 -5.58 0.20
C GLY A 182 -4.78 -7.08 -0.04
N ALA A 183 -5.50 -7.84 0.79
CA ALA A 183 -5.71 -9.27 0.56
C ALA A 183 -6.52 -9.53 -0.73
N LEU A 184 -7.60 -8.78 -0.95
CA LEU A 184 -8.40 -8.86 -2.18
C LEU A 184 -7.61 -8.48 -3.42
N SER A 185 -6.76 -7.45 -3.33
CA SER A 185 -5.85 -7.08 -4.42
C SER A 185 -4.95 -8.24 -4.86
N ARG A 186 -4.39 -9.01 -3.91
CA ARG A 186 -3.59 -10.20 -4.23
C ARG A 186 -4.43 -11.29 -4.90
N SER A 187 -5.64 -11.55 -4.39
CA SER A 187 -6.56 -12.52 -5.00
C SER A 187 -6.96 -12.11 -6.42
N PHE A 188 -7.26 -10.82 -6.65
CA PHE A 188 -7.53 -10.29 -7.98
C PHE A 188 -6.30 -10.32 -8.88
N GLY A 189 -5.09 -10.16 -8.34
CA GLY A 189 -3.84 -10.30 -9.07
C GLY A 189 -3.64 -11.70 -9.64
N VAL A 190 -3.83 -12.74 -8.81
CA VAL A 190 -3.77 -14.13 -9.25
C VAL A 190 -4.85 -14.43 -10.30
N PHE A 191 -6.07 -13.90 -10.11
CA PHE A 191 -7.11 -14.04 -11.12
C PHE A 191 -6.75 -13.36 -12.43
N ALA A 192 -6.21 -12.13 -12.38
CA ALA A 192 -5.79 -11.39 -13.55
C ALA A 192 -4.67 -12.11 -14.31
N MET A 193 -3.75 -12.79 -13.60
CA MET A 193 -2.73 -13.66 -14.20
C MET A 193 -3.35 -14.82 -14.98
N SER A 194 -4.31 -15.53 -14.37
CA SER A 194 -4.98 -16.63 -15.05
C SER A 194 -5.89 -16.17 -16.19
N ALA A 195 -6.56 -15.03 -16.05
CA ALA A 195 -7.36 -14.42 -17.12
C ALA A 195 -6.50 -13.94 -18.30
N ALA A 196 -5.28 -13.47 -18.03
CA ALA A 196 -4.27 -13.16 -19.04
C ALA A 196 -3.67 -14.43 -19.70
N GLY A 197 -4.05 -15.62 -19.25
CA GLY A 197 -3.60 -16.89 -19.83
C GLY A 197 -2.15 -17.25 -19.49
N ILE A 198 -1.55 -16.62 -18.47
CA ILE A 198 -0.20 -16.96 -18.03
C ILE A 198 -0.25 -18.34 -17.36
N LYS A 199 0.38 -19.33 -17.98
CA LYS A 199 0.48 -20.68 -17.43
C LYS A 199 1.83 -20.81 -16.72
N THR A 200 1.77 -20.86 -15.39
CA THR A 200 2.94 -21.08 -14.52
C THR A 200 3.03 -22.52 -13.99
N ASP A 201 2.08 -23.38 -14.36
CA ASP A 201 2.00 -24.75 -13.85
C ASP A 201 2.81 -25.71 -14.71
N LEU A 202 3.90 -26.24 -14.14
CA LEU A 202 4.76 -27.27 -14.72
C LEU A 202 4.16 -28.69 -14.60
N THR A 203 2.97 -28.81 -14.01
CA THR A 203 2.41 -30.09 -13.52
C THR A 203 1.94 -31.05 -14.62
N ASP A 204 1.76 -30.60 -15.87
CA ASP A 204 1.30 -31.43 -16.99
C ASP A 204 2.20 -31.33 -18.24
N GLY A 205 3.51 -31.13 -18.09
CA GLY A 205 4.45 -31.10 -19.23
C GLY A 205 4.13 -30.01 -20.27
N GLY A 206 3.42 -28.96 -19.86
CA GLY A 206 3.01 -27.84 -20.70
C GLY A 206 4.09 -26.77 -20.82
N SER A 207 4.14 -26.12 -21.97
CA SER A 207 4.96 -24.94 -22.23
C SER A 207 4.52 -23.77 -21.35
N CYS A 208 5.49 -23.07 -20.77
CA CYS A 208 5.22 -21.84 -20.02
C CYS A 208 5.11 -20.67 -21.00
N ASP A 209 3.94 -20.03 -21.01
CA ASP A 209 3.66 -18.90 -21.90
C ASP A 209 3.59 -17.60 -21.07
N PHE A 210 4.60 -16.74 -21.23
CA PHE A 210 4.72 -15.43 -20.55
C PHE A 210 4.45 -14.23 -21.48
N ASP A 211 3.97 -14.47 -22.70
CA ASP A 211 3.81 -13.43 -23.75
C ASP A 211 2.88 -12.28 -23.31
N ASN A 212 1.88 -12.57 -22.48
CA ASN A 212 0.90 -11.58 -21.98
C ASN A 212 1.34 -10.88 -20.67
N LEU A 213 2.50 -11.20 -20.12
CA LEU A 213 3.00 -10.60 -18.87
C LEU A 213 3.21 -9.07 -18.95
N PRO A 214 3.74 -8.50 -20.05
CA PRO A 214 3.82 -7.05 -20.23
C PRO A 214 2.45 -6.37 -20.25
N VAL A 215 1.45 -7.00 -20.89
CA VAL A 215 0.08 -6.48 -20.95
C VAL A 215 -0.54 -6.44 -19.55
N LEU A 216 -0.30 -7.48 -18.74
CA LEU A 216 -0.75 -7.53 -17.36
C LEU A 216 -0.12 -6.42 -16.51
N ILE A 217 1.18 -6.15 -16.67
CA ILE A 217 1.88 -5.06 -15.96
C ILE A 217 1.33 -3.69 -16.37
N VAL A 218 1.07 -3.47 -17.66
CA VAL A 218 0.48 -2.20 -18.12
C VAL A 218 -0.92 -2.00 -17.54
N VAL A 219 -1.75 -3.04 -17.56
CA VAL A 219 -3.13 -2.93 -17.05
C VAL A 219 -3.12 -2.75 -15.52
N CYS A 220 -2.47 -3.63 -14.77
CA CYS A 220 -2.49 -3.63 -13.31
C CYS A 220 -1.58 -2.57 -12.68
N GLY A 221 -0.43 -2.28 -13.28
CA GLY A 221 0.57 -1.35 -12.76
C GLY A 221 0.41 0.10 -13.24
N MET A 222 -0.01 0.33 -14.48
CA MET A 222 -0.18 1.70 -14.99
C MET A 222 -1.63 2.19 -14.89
N ILE A 223 -2.60 1.42 -15.36
CA ILE A 223 -3.97 1.89 -15.50
C ILE A 223 -4.70 1.92 -14.16
N LEU A 224 -4.57 0.85 -13.36
CA LEU A 224 -5.31 0.73 -12.10
C LEU A 224 -4.93 1.80 -11.05
N PRO A 225 -3.65 2.11 -10.81
CA PRO A 225 -3.27 3.22 -9.93
C PRO A 225 -3.75 4.57 -10.45
N LEU A 226 -3.78 4.74 -11.79
CA LEU A 226 -4.32 5.96 -12.41
C LEU A 226 -5.83 6.10 -12.19
N VAL A 227 -6.57 4.99 -12.14
CA VAL A 227 -8.02 4.96 -11.84
C VAL A 227 -8.30 5.26 -10.36
N ALA A 228 -7.36 5.00 -9.46
CA ALA A 228 -7.47 5.42 -8.06
C ALA A 228 -7.35 6.95 -7.86
N VAL A 229 -6.76 7.68 -8.83
CA VAL A 229 -6.60 9.16 -8.80
C VAL A 229 -7.91 9.96 -9.00
N PRO A 230 -8.82 9.63 -9.92
CA PRO A 230 -10.13 10.28 -9.97
C PRO A 230 -11.00 9.84 -8.78
N LEU A 231 -10.85 8.60 -8.30
CA LEU A 231 -11.59 8.09 -7.14
C LEU A 231 -11.26 8.87 -5.85
N THR A 232 -9.99 9.23 -5.66
CA THR A 232 -9.53 10.12 -4.57
C THR A 232 -10.20 11.49 -4.62
N TYR A 233 -10.35 12.07 -5.81
CA TYR A 233 -10.95 13.40 -5.99
C TYR A 233 -12.45 13.44 -5.70
N VAL A 234 -13.17 12.35 -5.98
CA VAL A 234 -14.62 12.26 -5.76
C VAL A 234 -14.94 12.02 -4.29
N LEU A 235 -14.13 11.23 -3.57
CA LEU A 235 -14.51 10.72 -2.26
C LEU A 235 -13.88 11.45 -1.06
N ILE A 236 -12.80 12.21 -1.25
CA ILE A 236 -12.08 12.88 -0.15
C ILE A 236 -12.28 14.41 -0.20
N PRO A 237 -12.86 15.04 0.84
CA PRO A 237 -12.83 16.51 0.98
C PRO A 237 -11.38 17.01 1.18
N ASP A 238 -11.04 18.19 0.65
CA ASP A 238 -9.70 18.77 0.75
C ASP A 238 -9.34 19.01 2.24
N MET A 239 -8.44 18.17 2.78
CA MET A 239 -7.90 18.33 4.13
C MET A 239 -6.39 18.58 4.04
N ASP A 240 -5.90 19.53 4.83
CA ASP A 240 -4.46 19.76 5.00
C ASP A 240 -3.87 18.70 5.94
N MET A 241 -2.69 18.15 5.61
CA MET A 241 -1.99 17.19 6.48
C MET A 241 -1.66 17.78 7.87
N HIS A 242 -1.55 19.12 7.96
CA HIS A 242 -1.28 19.84 9.20
C HIS A 242 -2.50 20.26 10.01
N ALA A 243 -3.72 20.26 9.46
CA ALA A 243 -4.90 20.69 10.21
C ALA A 243 -5.18 19.69 11.35
N GLU A 244 -5.36 20.17 12.58
CA GLU A 244 -5.86 19.37 13.69
C GLU A 244 -7.11 18.59 13.27
N SER A 245 -7.30 17.42 13.89
CA SER A 245 -8.43 16.52 13.63
C SER A 245 -9.73 17.31 13.48
N VAL A 246 -10.57 16.87 12.53
CA VAL A 246 -11.87 17.49 12.24
C VAL A 246 -12.58 17.78 13.55
N GLU A 247 -12.61 19.06 13.93
CA GLU A 247 -13.57 19.57 14.88
C GLU A 247 -14.92 19.39 14.21
N GLU A 248 -15.63 18.30 14.57
CA GLU A 248 -17.07 18.31 14.37
C GLU A 248 -17.63 19.40 15.28
N GLU A 249 -18.10 20.46 14.63
CA GLU A 249 -18.84 21.56 15.22
C GLU A 249 -19.86 21.07 16.24
N SER A 250 -19.81 21.75 17.38
CA SER A 250 -20.82 21.82 18.42
C SER A 250 -22.26 21.68 17.93
N SER A 251 -22.99 20.72 18.51
CA SER A 251 -24.42 20.84 18.77
C SER A 251 -24.63 20.72 20.29
N PRO A 252 -25.29 21.69 20.96
CA PRO A 252 -25.35 21.76 22.41
C PRO A 252 -26.54 20.97 22.93
N ASP A 253 -26.38 19.68 23.20
CA ASP A 253 -27.21 19.00 24.21
C ASP A 253 -26.64 17.61 24.55
N ALA A 254 -26.07 17.48 25.75
CA ALA A 254 -25.98 16.24 26.51
C ALA A 254 -25.21 16.52 27.81
N THR A 255 -26.00 16.94 28.80
CA THR A 255 -25.81 16.86 30.24
C THR A 255 -24.77 15.83 30.72
N GLU A 256 -23.80 16.35 31.49
CA GLU A 256 -23.22 15.81 32.73
C GLU A 256 -23.14 14.28 32.96
N GLY A 257 -21.90 13.78 33.10
CA GLY A 257 -21.53 12.45 33.60
C GLY A 257 -20.71 11.67 32.55
N GLU A 258 -19.47 11.22 32.74
CA GLU A 258 -18.67 10.89 33.91
C GLU A 258 -17.22 11.29 33.63
N ARG A 259 -16.57 11.96 34.60
CA ARG A 259 -15.11 12.15 34.59
C ARG A 259 -14.46 10.94 35.25
N THR A 260 -13.90 10.02 34.46
CA THR A 260 -12.96 9.02 34.98
C THR A 260 -11.61 9.70 35.24
N PRO A 261 -11.08 9.69 36.47
CA PRO A 261 -9.84 10.41 36.78
C PRO A 261 -8.63 9.62 36.27
N LEU A 262 -7.84 10.24 35.38
CA LEU A 262 -6.52 9.78 35.00
C LEU A 262 -5.59 9.84 36.22
N MET A 263 -5.11 8.67 36.65
CA MET A 263 -4.08 8.50 37.68
C MET A 263 -2.82 9.29 37.30
N ARG A 264 -2.54 10.32 38.10
CA ARG A 264 -1.29 11.08 38.09
C ARG A 264 -0.23 10.21 38.77
N GLY A 265 0.56 9.50 37.96
CA GLY A 265 1.74 8.78 38.43
C GLY A 265 2.78 9.74 38.98
N GLU A 266 3.08 9.58 40.27
CA GLU A 266 4.11 10.28 41.02
C GLU A 266 5.51 9.97 40.46
N SER A 267 6.31 11.02 40.28
CA SER A 267 7.77 10.95 40.23
C SER A 267 8.31 12.18 40.95
N GLU A 268 8.17 12.18 42.28
CA GLU A 268 9.03 12.95 43.16
C GLU A 268 10.18 12.04 43.61
N GLY A 269 11.40 12.40 43.21
CA GLY A 269 12.59 11.61 43.46
C GLY A 269 13.87 12.43 43.34
N ALA A 270 14.15 13.21 44.39
CA ALA A 270 15.48 13.57 44.87
C ALA A 270 16.42 14.40 43.97
N ARG A 271 16.55 15.70 44.28
CA ARG A 271 17.85 16.40 44.32
C ARG A 271 17.80 17.60 45.28
N GLY A 272 17.99 17.31 46.56
CA GLY A 272 18.46 18.31 47.53
C GLY A 272 19.97 18.49 47.39
N GLY A 273 20.45 19.73 47.37
CA GLY A 273 21.87 20.02 47.21
C GLY A 273 22.23 21.51 47.31
N LEU A 274 22.08 22.06 48.52
CA LEU A 274 22.94 23.06 49.16
C LEU A 274 23.22 24.41 48.45
N ARG A 275 22.44 25.38 48.92
CA ARG A 275 22.71 26.82 49.19
C ARG A 275 24.09 27.10 49.82
N ASN A 276 24.91 27.98 49.18
CA ASN A 276 25.40 29.28 49.68
C ASN A 276 26.68 29.78 48.96
N ARG A 277 26.64 31.01 48.42
CA ARG A 277 27.64 32.10 48.65
C ARG A 277 27.19 33.40 47.96
N ALA A 278 26.67 34.33 48.74
CA ALA A 278 26.98 35.75 48.77
C ALA A 278 26.47 36.30 50.10
#